data_AF-A0A9D9KXX5-F1
#
_entry.id   AF-A0A9D9KXX5-F1
#
_cell.length_a   1.000
_cell.length_b   1.000
_cell.length_c   1.000
_cell.angle_alpha   90.00
_cell.angle_beta   90.00
_cell.angle_gamma   90.00
#
_symmetry.space_group_name_H-M   'P 1'
#
loop_
_entity.id
_entity.type
_entity.pdbx_description
1 polymer ?
#
loop_
_entity_poly.entity_id
_entity_poly.type
_entity_poly.pdbx_seq_one_letter_code
_entity_poly.pdbx_strand_id
1 'polypeptide(L)'
;MKYLKKLIPVYAGFLLAVVLIYSKFGLHLINGNPLRTVAGIVIMALMIGLVFYLTLSAVHAAKIDELPAIETKAPVSENQRLNDFTEFYRRMGNANLGPFEERKKEIYDLCVSMKQKNDNLQKLLRESFSTEDLTYNTYVNTLNEVMKIFNNNLGGIKKRIEVFDYNEWSNDKSDEHATAYISEVEDLYKKNYVVIDHIDDLMHELVNLDDISDVPLEKVNRLIEQTQDYKKIKERQW
;
A
#
# COMPACT_ATOMS: atom_id res chain seq x y z
N MET A 1 6.77 19.51 21.04
CA MET A 1 8.15 20.01 21.37
C MET A 1 9.16 19.95 20.20
N LYS A 2 9.07 18.96 19.29
CA LYS A 2 10.02 18.77 18.16
C LYS A 2 10.01 19.93 17.13
N TYR A 3 8.84 20.52 16.87
CA TYR A 3 8.69 21.65 15.92
C TYR A 3 9.12 23.00 16.49
N LEU A 4 8.94 23.22 17.79
CA LEU A 4 9.37 24.46 18.46
C LEU A 4 10.90 24.64 18.34
N LYS A 5 11.66 23.54 18.47
CA LYS A 5 13.13 23.54 18.30
C LYS A 5 13.58 23.90 16.87
N LYS A 6 12.77 23.59 15.85
CA LYS A 6 13.06 23.92 14.43
C LYS A 6 12.79 25.39 14.10
N LEU A 7 11.94 26.06 14.88
CA LEU A 7 11.62 27.48 14.70
C LEU A 7 12.67 28.41 15.36
N ILE A 8 13.37 27.95 16.40
CA ILE A 8 14.44 28.69 17.08
C ILE A 8 15.49 29.27 16.10
N PRO A 9 16.10 28.49 15.17
CA PRO A 9 17.07 29.06 14.23
C PRO A 9 16.45 30.05 13.24
N VAL A 10 15.17 29.90 12.90
CA VAL A 10 14.44 30.81 12.00
C VAL A 10 14.22 32.16 12.68
N TYR A 11 13.75 32.17 13.92
CA TYR A 11 13.61 33.41 14.70
C TYR A 11 14.97 34.04 15.04
N ALA A 12 15.99 33.24 15.32
CA ALA A 12 17.35 33.74 15.52
C ALA A 12 17.91 34.41 14.25
N GLY A 13 17.72 33.79 13.07
CA GLY A 13 18.10 34.37 11.78
C GLY A 13 17.33 35.64 11.45
N PHE A 14 16.02 35.68 11.75
CA PHE A 14 15.20 36.88 11.60
C PHE A 14 15.67 38.03 12.48
N LEU A 15 15.91 37.76 13.78
CA LEU A 15 16.45 38.76 14.71
C LEU A 15 17.81 39.28 14.24
N LEU A 16 18.68 38.40 13.75
CA LEU A 16 20.01 38.77 13.25
C LEU A 16 19.90 39.63 11.98
N ALA A 17 18.96 39.33 11.09
CA ALA A 17 18.68 40.15 9.91
C ALA A 17 18.12 41.54 10.29
N VAL A 18 17.21 41.62 11.26
CA VAL A 18 16.68 42.90 11.78
C VAL A 18 17.81 43.72 12.42
N VAL A 19 18.64 43.09 13.25
CA VAL A 19 19.81 43.75 13.87
C VAL A 19 20.77 44.26 12.79
N LEU A 20 21.06 43.47 11.75
CA LEU A 20 21.91 43.91 10.65
C LEU A 20 21.32 45.10 9.90
N ILE A 21 20.02 45.09 9.61
CA ILE A 21 19.32 46.19 8.92
C ILE A 21 19.36 47.48 9.76
N TYR A 22 19.17 47.39 11.09
CA TYR A 22 19.20 48.54 12.00
C TYR A 22 20.60 48.90 12.54
N SER A 23 21.63 48.10 12.22
CA SER A 23 23.00 48.35 12.69
C SER A 23 23.63 49.56 12.00
N LYS A 24 24.62 50.16 12.67
CA LYS A 24 25.40 51.31 12.16
C LYS A 24 26.18 51.01 10.86
N PHE A 25 26.27 49.74 10.46
CA PHE A 25 26.91 49.27 9.21
C PHE A 25 25.92 48.72 8.18
N GLY A 26 24.61 48.73 8.48
CA GLY A 26 23.55 48.18 7.65
C GLY A 26 22.76 49.21 6.83
N LEU A 27 21.74 48.71 6.12
CA LEU A 27 20.77 49.49 5.33
C LEU A 27 20.04 50.50 6.22
N HIS A 28 20.58 51.71 6.35
CA HIS A 28 19.99 52.80 7.14
C HIS A 28 18.60 53.17 6.62
N LEU A 29 17.56 52.63 7.26
CA LEU A 29 16.17 52.90 6.93
C LEU A 29 15.72 54.33 7.26
N ILE A 30 16.44 55.04 8.14
CA ILE A 30 15.96 56.30 8.75
C ILE A 30 16.72 57.54 8.25
N ASN A 31 17.80 57.42 7.46
CA ASN A 31 18.52 58.59 6.90
C ASN A 31 19.30 58.31 5.60
N GLY A 32 18.90 57.28 4.83
CA GLY A 32 19.56 56.86 3.60
C GLY A 32 18.78 57.15 2.31
N ASN A 33 19.46 56.98 1.17
CA ASN A 33 18.91 57.06 -0.18
C ASN A 33 17.54 56.34 -0.27
N PRO A 34 16.47 56.97 -0.79
CA PRO A 34 15.12 56.41 -0.82
C PRO A 34 15.04 55.01 -1.41
N LEU A 35 15.90 54.69 -2.38
CA LEU A 35 15.96 53.38 -3.03
C LEU A 35 16.44 52.27 -2.05
N ARG A 36 17.34 52.60 -1.12
CA ARG A 36 17.79 51.68 -0.06
C ARG A 36 16.71 51.50 1.02
N THR A 37 15.96 52.55 1.31
CA THR A 37 14.85 52.50 2.26
C THR A 37 13.72 51.61 1.73
N VAL A 38 13.33 51.78 0.47
CA VAL A 38 12.33 50.92 -0.18
C VAL A 38 12.81 49.47 -0.22
N ALA A 39 14.06 49.20 -0.61
CA ALA A 39 14.61 47.85 -0.60
C ALA A 39 14.59 47.23 0.81
N GLY A 40 14.96 48.00 1.85
CA GLY A 40 14.91 47.53 3.23
C GLY A 40 13.49 47.19 3.71
N ILE A 41 12.49 48.02 3.36
CA ILE A 41 11.07 47.76 3.70
C ILE A 41 10.56 46.50 3.00
N VAL A 42 10.87 46.32 1.71
CA VAL A 42 10.46 45.14 0.94
C VAL A 42 11.08 43.87 1.52
N ILE A 43 12.38 43.91 1.87
CA ILE A 43 13.07 42.79 2.49
C ILE A 43 12.44 42.47 3.85
N MET A 44 12.12 43.47 4.68
CA MET A 44 11.42 43.23 5.95
C MET A 44 10.03 42.61 5.76
N ALA A 45 9.24 43.09 4.80
CA ALA A 45 7.91 42.56 4.52
C ALA A 45 7.98 41.08 4.05
N LEU A 46 8.92 40.75 3.18
CA LEU A 46 9.16 39.37 2.73
C LEU A 46 9.60 38.46 3.88
N MET A 47 10.47 38.95 4.76
CA MET A 47 10.94 38.19 5.92
C MET A 47 9.84 37.96 6.96
N ILE A 48 9.00 38.97 7.23
CA ILE A 48 7.83 38.83 8.10
C ILE A 48 6.85 37.82 7.50
N GLY A 49 6.58 37.92 6.19
CA GLY A 49 5.72 36.96 5.48
C GLY A 49 6.25 35.52 5.56
N LEU A 50 7.56 35.34 5.38
CA LEU A 50 8.22 34.03 5.49
C LEU A 50 8.10 33.45 6.90
N VAL A 51 8.36 34.26 7.94
CA VAL A 51 8.21 33.83 9.34
C VAL A 51 6.76 33.46 9.63
N PHE A 52 5.79 34.23 9.16
CA PHE A 52 4.37 33.95 9.36
C PHE A 52 3.94 32.66 8.67
N TYR A 53 4.36 32.44 7.42
CA TYR A 53 4.11 31.22 6.67
C TYR A 53 4.72 29.97 7.34
N LEU A 54 5.99 30.07 7.78
CA LEU A 54 6.66 28.97 8.47
C LEU A 54 6.04 28.66 9.84
N THR A 55 5.54 29.69 10.54
CA THR A 55 4.83 29.51 11.82
C THR A 55 3.46 28.85 11.60
N LEU A 56 2.68 29.31 10.62
CA LEU A 56 1.39 28.73 10.26
C LEU A 56 1.49 27.28 9.81
N SER A 57 2.50 26.95 8.99
CA SER A 57 2.76 25.59 8.54
C SER A 57 3.22 24.69 9.70
N ALA A 58 4.05 25.18 10.61
CA ALA A 58 4.43 24.45 11.81
C ALA A 58 3.25 24.21 12.77
N VAL A 59 2.34 25.17 12.91
CA VAL A 59 1.11 25.02 13.73
C VAL A 59 0.12 24.06 13.08
N HIS A 60 -0.04 24.08 11.75
CA HIS A 60 -0.83 23.08 11.03
C HIS A 60 -0.22 21.68 11.18
N ALA A 61 1.10 21.54 11.04
CA ALA A 61 1.78 20.26 11.26
C ALA A 61 1.64 19.77 12.71
N ALA A 62 1.68 20.67 13.70
CA ALA A 62 1.48 20.33 15.11
C ALA A 62 0.04 19.90 15.43
N LYS A 63 -0.98 20.53 14.79
CA LYS A 63 -2.38 20.09 14.90
C LYS A 63 -2.64 18.71 14.30
N ILE A 64 -1.85 18.32 13.29
CA ILE A 64 -1.94 16.98 12.68
C ILE A 64 -1.38 15.91 13.62
N ASP A 65 -0.38 16.23 14.44
CA ASP A 65 0.24 15.32 15.41
C ASP A 65 -0.59 15.12 16.72
N GLU A 66 -1.61 15.95 16.96
CA GLU A 66 -2.54 15.81 18.11
C GLU A 66 -3.81 15.02 17.79
N LEU A 67 -4.05 14.68 16.51
CA LEU A 67 -4.98 13.62 16.18
C LEU A 67 -4.42 12.32 16.78
N PRO A 68 -5.24 11.48 17.45
CA PRO A 68 -4.76 10.20 17.94
C PRO A 68 -4.08 9.52 16.77
N ALA A 69 -2.78 9.25 16.92
CA ALA A 69 -2.03 8.52 15.92
C ALA A 69 -2.84 7.28 15.63
N ILE A 70 -3.45 7.23 14.43
CA ILE A 70 -3.86 5.96 13.87
C ILE A 70 -2.55 5.19 13.91
N GLU A 71 -2.45 4.22 14.82
CA GLU A 71 -1.39 3.24 14.82
C GLU A 71 -1.43 2.66 13.41
N THR A 72 -0.61 3.21 12.53
CA THR A 72 -0.30 2.62 11.24
C THR A 72 0.56 1.44 11.61
N LYS A 73 -0.11 0.37 12.05
CA LYS A 73 0.47 -0.95 12.17
C LYS A 73 1.33 -1.12 10.93
N ALA A 74 2.61 -1.43 11.12
CA ALA A 74 3.52 -1.70 10.02
C ALA A 74 2.79 -2.54 8.96
N PRO A 75 2.95 -2.25 7.66
CA PRO A 75 2.20 -2.93 6.61
C PRO A 75 2.29 -4.44 6.86
N VAL A 76 1.13 -5.06 7.10
CA VAL A 76 1.05 -6.49 7.42
C VAL A 76 1.70 -7.24 6.26
N SER A 77 2.69 -8.09 6.55
CA SER A 77 3.37 -8.85 5.51
C SER A 77 2.34 -9.70 4.76
N GLU A 78 2.55 -9.91 3.46
CA GLU A 78 1.61 -10.68 2.64
C GLU A 78 1.48 -12.14 3.13
N ASN A 79 2.53 -12.70 3.73
CA ASN A 79 2.47 -13.99 4.42
C ASN A 79 1.55 -13.96 5.64
N GLN A 80 1.60 -12.89 6.44
CA GLN A 80 0.70 -12.74 7.58
C GLN A 80 -0.75 -12.54 7.12
N ARG A 81 -0.99 -11.75 6.07
CA ARG A 81 -2.32 -11.59 5.47
C ARG A 81 -2.88 -12.93 4.99
N LEU A 82 -2.07 -13.75 4.33
CA LEU A 82 -2.48 -15.09 3.89
C LEU A 82 -2.83 -16.00 5.09
N ASN A 83 -2.05 -15.94 6.17
CA ASN A 83 -2.37 -16.69 7.40
C ASN A 83 -3.71 -16.24 8.01
N ASP A 84 -3.98 -14.93 8.04
CA ASP A 84 -5.23 -14.38 8.55
C ASP A 84 -6.43 -14.84 7.70
N PHE A 85 -6.28 -14.87 6.36
CA PHE A 85 -7.31 -15.43 5.48
C PHE A 85 -7.49 -16.94 5.66
N THR A 86 -6.40 -17.70 5.77
CA THR A 86 -6.45 -19.14 6.01
C THR A 86 -7.25 -19.45 7.28
N GLU A 87 -6.99 -18.70 8.35
CA GLU A 87 -7.70 -18.84 9.61
C GLU A 87 -9.18 -18.43 9.50
N PHE A 88 -9.47 -17.35 8.78
CA PHE A 88 -10.84 -16.91 8.51
C PHE A 88 -11.65 -18.01 7.79
N TYR A 89 -11.15 -18.53 6.67
CA TYR A 89 -11.85 -19.55 5.89
C TYR A 89 -11.93 -20.90 6.63
N ARG A 90 -10.92 -21.22 7.45
CA ARG A 90 -10.98 -22.38 8.36
C ARG A 90 -12.13 -22.28 9.35
N ARG A 91 -12.31 -21.11 9.98
CA ARG A 91 -13.42 -20.88 10.94
C ARG A 91 -14.77 -20.91 10.26
N MET A 92 -14.85 -20.40 9.02
CA MET A 92 -16.07 -20.44 8.22
C MET A 92 -16.44 -21.84 7.73
N GLY A 93 -15.56 -22.83 7.85
CA GLY A 93 -15.83 -24.22 7.45
C GLY A 93 -17.07 -24.85 8.10
N ASN A 94 -17.53 -24.33 9.24
CA ASN A 94 -18.73 -24.80 9.93
C ASN A 94 -19.95 -23.87 9.78
N ALA A 95 -19.78 -22.70 9.17
CA ALA A 95 -20.88 -21.78 8.91
C ALA A 95 -21.70 -22.28 7.71
N ASN A 96 -23.01 -21.97 7.71
CA ASN A 96 -23.85 -22.09 6.51
C ASN A 96 -23.73 -20.79 5.70
N LEU A 97 -23.06 -20.87 4.56
CA LEU A 97 -22.81 -19.78 3.63
C LEU A 97 -23.70 -19.85 2.38
N GLY A 98 -24.73 -20.71 2.41
CA GLY A 98 -25.71 -20.83 1.34
C GLY A 98 -25.08 -21.08 -0.04
N PRO A 99 -25.18 -20.12 -0.99
CA PRO A 99 -24.65 -20.29 -2.33
C PRO A 99 -23.12 -20.44 -2.39
N PHE A 100 -22.39 -20.10 -1.33
CA PHE A 100 -20.93 -20.22 -1.27
C PHE A 100 -20.43 -21.52 -0.63
N GLU A 101 -21.32 -22.46 -0.32
CA GLU A 101 -20.95 -23.67 0.42
C GLU A 101 -19.92 -24.54 -0.28
N GLU A 102 -20.10 -24.78 -1.57
CA GLU A 102 -19.14 -25.55 -2.37
C GLU A 102 -17.77 -24.85 -2.41
N ARG A 103 -17.79 -23.51 -2.49
CA ARG A 103 -16.56 -22.71 -2.62
C ARG A 103 -15.80 -22.54 -1.31
N LYS A 104 -16.43 -22.65 -0.13
CA LYS A 104 -15.73 -22.38 1.14
C LYS A 104 -14.54 -23.30 1.36
N LYS A 105 -14.70 -24.60 1.04
CA LYS A 105 -13.65 -25.60 1.19
C LYS A 105 -12.53 -25.35 0.17
N GLU A 106 -12.90 -25.08 -1.07
CA GLU A 106 -11.94 -24.85 -2.14
C GLU A 106 -11.13 -23.57 -1.93
N ILE A 107 -11.73 -22.50 -1.40
CA ILE A 107 -11.02 -21.26 -1.04
C ILE A 107 -10.03 -21.52 0.11
N TYR A 108 -10.42 -22.33 1.09
CA TYR A 108 -9.51 -22.75 2.16
C TYR A 108 -8.33 -23.57 1.58
N ASP A 109 -8.62 -24.53 0.70
CA ASP A 109 -7.61 -25.36 0.06
C ASP A 109 -6.66 -24.51 -0.80
N LEU A 110 -7.16 -23.48 -1.50
CA LEU A 110 -6.33 -22.49 -2.21
C LEU A 110 -5.38 -21.76 -1.26
N CYS A 111 -5.86 -21.33 -0.07
CA CYS A 111 -5.00 -20.64 0.90
C CYS A 111 -3.87 -21.55 1.41
N VAL A 112 -4.19 -22.80 1.74
CA VAL A 112 -3.20 -23.79 2.19
C VAL A 112 -2.19 -24.09 1.08
N SER A 113 -2.68 -24.27 -0.15
CA SER A 113 -1.87 -24.51 -1.34
C SER A 113 -0.90 -23.36 -1.60
N MET A 114 -1.38 -22.11 -1.60
CA MET A 114 -0.53 -20.92 -1.78
C MET A 114 0.58 -20.85 -0.73
N LYS A 115 0.23 -21.10 0.53
CA LYS A 115 1.18 -21.05 1.64
C LYS A 115 2.31 -22.06 1.44
N GLN A 116 1.96 -23.31 1.15
CA GLN A 116 2.94 -24.37 0.91
C GLN A 116 3.83 -24.06 -0.29
N LYS A 117 3.26 -23.61 -1.41
CA LYS A 117 4.02 -23.28 -2.62
C LYS A 117 4.95 -22.09 -2.40
N ASN A 118 4.48 -21.04 -1.72
CA ASN A 118 5.30 -19.87 -1.37
C ASN A 118 6.48 -20.25 -0.46
N ASP A 119 6.24 -21.08 0.57
CA ASP A 119 7.31 -21.56 1.46
C ASP A 119 8.35 -22.39 0.68
N ASN A 120 7.89 -23.25 -0.24
CA ASN A 120 8.77 -24.04 -1.11
C ASN A 120 9.57 -23.17 -2.09
N LEU A 121 8.93 -22.18 -2.73
CA LEU A 121 9.60 -21.23 -3.62
C LEU A 121 10.68 -20.44 -2.90
N GLN A 122 10.39 -19.91 -1.72
CA GLN A 122 11.39 -19.17 -0.93
C GLN A 122 12.57 -20.05 -0.54
N LYS A 123 12.31 -21.33 -0.23
CA LYS A 123 13.38 -22.30 0.04
C LYS A 123 14.23 -22.55 -1.21
N LEU A 124 13.61 -22.89 -2.34
CA LEU A 124 14.30 -23.14 -3.61
C LEU A 124 15.14 -21.93 -4.04
N LEU A 125 14.59 -20.71 -3.96
CA LEU A 125 15.31 -19.50 -4.32
C LEU A 125 16.60 -19.30 -3.50
N ARG A 126 16.56 -19.62 -2.21
CA ARG A 126 17.74 -19.54 -1.32
C ARG A 126 18.75 -20.66 -1.55
N GLU A 127 18.30 -21.81 -2.04
CA GLU A 127 19.16 -22.96 -2.38
C GLU A 127 19.83 -22.75 -3.74
N SER A 128 19.14 -22.10 -4.69
CA SER A 128 19.61 -21.89 -6.06
C SER A 128 20.42 -20.60 -6.26
N PHE A 129 20.16 -19.55 -5.47
CA PHE A 129 20.80 -18.24 -5.65
C PHE A 129 21.33 -17.66 -4.33
N SER A 130 22.38 -16.84 -4.42
CA SER A 130 22.79 -15.99 -3.30
C SER A 130 21.73 -14.91 -3.04
N THR A 131 21.48 -14.58 -1.78
CA THR A 131 20.54 -13.50 -1.42
C THR A 131 20.98 -12.11 -1.89
N GLU A 132 22.25 -11.96 -2.24
CA GLU A 132 22.84 -10.75 -2.81
C GLU A 132 22.69 -10.68 -4.33
N ASP A 133 22.24 -11.77 -4.97
CA ASP A 133 22.06 -11.85 -6.41
C ASP A 133 20.84 -11.03 -6.86
N LEU A 134 20.98 -10.32 -7.97
CA LEU A 134 19.89 -9.57 -8.59
C LEU A 134 18.76 -10.52 -9.05
N THR A 135 19.11 -11.73 -9.48
CA THR A 135 18.17 -12.77 -9.92
C THR A 135 17.29 -13.19 -8.76
N TYR A 136 17.88 -13.50 -7.60
CA TYR A 136 17.16 -13.79 -6.35
C TYR A 136 16.18 -12.67 -6.00
N ASN A 137 16.65 -11.43 -6.00
CA ASN A 137 15.84 -10.27 -5.66
C ASN A 137 14.67 -10.06 -6.64
N THR A 138 14.89 -10.33 -7.93
CA THR A 138 13.84 -10.27 -8.96
C THR A 138 12.74 -11.29 -8.66
N TYR A 139 13.08 -12.57 -8.46
CA TYR A 139 12.11 -13.61 -8.14
C TYR A 139 11.35 -13.34 -6.84
N VAL A 140 12.04 -12.88 -5.78
CA VAL A 140 11.39 -12.54 -4.50
C VAL A 140 10.42 -11.38 -4.66
N ASN A 141 10.77 -10.35 -5.44
CA ASN A 141 9.87 -9.23 -5.71
C ASN A 141 8.63 -9.67 -6.51
N THR A 142 8.81 -10.49 -7.54
CA THR A 142 7.70 -11.08 -8.29
C THR A 142 6.79 -11.91 -7.38
N LEU A 143 7.35 -12.79 -6.55
CA LEU A 143 6.60 -13.60 -5.59
C LEU A 143 5.79 -12.74 -4.61
N ASN A 144 6.37 -11.65 -4.11
CA ASN A 144 5.66 -10.70 -3.23
C ASN A 144 4.48 -10.02 -3.93
N GLU A 145 4.62 -9.60 -5.19
CA GLU A 145 3.50 -9.02 -5.95
C GLU A 145 2.43 -10.06 -6.27
N VAL A 146 2.80 -11.30 -6.59
CA VAL A 146 1.84 -12.41 -6.76
C VAL A 146 1.06 -12.67 -5.48
N MET A 147 1.74 -12.75 -4.33
CA MET A 147 1.12 -12.92 -3.01
C MET A 147 0.12 -11.80 -2.70
N LYS A 148 0.47 -10.55 -3.04
CA LYS A 148 -0.40 -9.39 -2.86
C LYS A 148 -1.65 -9.46 -3.74
N ILE A 149 -1.53 -9.92 -4.99
CA ILE A 149 -2.68 -10.14 -5.89
C ILE A 149 -3.59 -11.22 -5.32
N PHE A 150 -3.01 -12.36 -4.94
CA PHE A 150 -3.74 -13.48 -4.34
C PHE A 150 -4.52 -13.04 -3.10
N ASN A 151 -3.86 -12.31 -2.19
CA ASN A 151 -4.46 -11.77 -0.97
C ASN A 151 -5.53 -10.71 -1.24
N ASN A 152 -5.41 -9.92 -2.31
CA ASN A 152 -6.42 -8.93 -2.67
C ASN A 152 -7.70 -9.60 -3.19
N ASN A 153 -7.56 -10.67 -3.98
CA ASN A 153 -8.70 -11.46 -4.44
C ASN A 153 -9.37 -12.17 -3.26
N LEU A 154 -8.60 -12.77 -2.34
CA LEU A 154 -9.13 -13.35 -1.09
C LEU A 154 -9.86 -12.31 -0.24
N GLY A 155 -9.34 -11.08 -0.18
CA GLY A 155 -9.99 -9.97 0.51
C GLY A 155 -11.29 -9.53 -0.15
N GLY A 156 -11.38 -9.60 -1.48
CA GLY A 156 -12.62 -9.37 -2.22
C GLY A 156 -13.67 -10.43 -1.89
N ILE A 157 -13.29 -11.71 -1.96
CA ILE A 157 -14.17 -12.84 -1.62
C ILE A 157 -14.67 -12.71 -0.18
N LYS A 158 -13.77 -12.47 0.78
CA LYS A 158 -14.11 -12.28 2.20
C LYS A 158 -15.17 -11.18 2.37
N LYS A 159 -14.97 -10.01 1.76
CA LYS A 159 -15.91 -8.89 1.85
C LYS A 159 -17.29 -9.25 1.30
N ARG A 160 -17.36 -9.98 0.19
CA ARG A 160 -18.64 -10.39 -0.40
C ARG A 160 -19.35 -11.40 0.48
N ILE A 161 -18.65 -12.39 1.00
CA ILE A 161 -19.25 -13.39 1.89
C ILE A 161 -19.74 -12.75 3.21
N GLU A 162 -18.98 -11.82 3.80
CA GLU A 162 -19.36 -11.17 5.06
C GLU A 162 -20.58 -10.24 4.95
N VAL A 163 -20.81 -9.65 3.77
CA VAL A 163 -21.90 -8.70 3.55
C VAL A 163 -23.12 -9.36 2.88
N PHE A 164 -23.00 -10.61 2.44
CA PHE A 164 -24.09 -11.31 1.76
C PHE A 164 -25.22 -11.67 2.72
N ASP A 165 -26.42 -11.14 2.48
CA ASP A 165 -27.61 -11.51 3.23
C ASP A 165 -28.24 -12.79 2.66
N TYR A 166 -27.94 -13.92 3.32
CA TYR A 166 -28.51 -15.21 2.96
C TYR A 166 -30.03 -15.26 3.06
N ASN A 167 -30.63 -14.60 4.04
CA ASN A 167 -32.06 -14.68 4.27
C ASN A 167 -32.80 -13.97 3.13
N GLU A 168 -32.33 -12.80 2.74
CA GLU A 168 -32.88 -12.01 1.62
C GLU A 168 -32.78 -12.79 0.30
N TRP A 169 -31.59 -13.31 -0.03
CA TRP A 169 -31.41 -14.15 -1.22
C TRP A 169 -32.24 -15.44 -1.21
N SER A 170 -32.41 -16.06 -0.03
CA SER A 170 -33.20 -17.30 0.07
C SER A 170 -34.69 -17.07 -0.20
N ASN A 171 -35.19 -15.86 0.09
CA ASN A 171 -36.56 -15.44 -0.17
C ASN A 171 -36.77 -15.00 -1.62
N ASP A 172 -35.75 -14.42 -2.26
CA ASP A 172 -35.75 -14.05 -3.69
C ASP A 172 -34.43 -14.44 -4.36
N LYS A 173 -34.40 -15.65 -4.93
CA LYS A 173 -33.22 -16.17 -5.65
C LYS A 173 -32.99 -15.49 -7.00
N SER A 174 -33.95 -14.69 -7.48
CA SER A 174 -33.84 -13.92 -8.71
C SER A 174 -33.29 -12.51 -8.48
N ASP A 175 -32.94 -12.15 -7.25
CA ASP A 175 -32.29 -10.87 -6.97
C ASP A 175 -31.00 -10.73 -7.80
N GLU A 176 -31.01 -9.73 -8.69
CA GLU A 176 -29.89 -9.40 -9.56
C GLU A 176 -28.66 -8.98 -8.77
N HIS A 177 -28.84 -8.32 -7.61
CA HIS A 177 -27.74 -7.90 -6.75
C HIS A 177 -27.06 -9.09 -6.07
N ALA A 178 -27.83 -10.00 -5.48
CA ALA A 178 -27.30 -11.24 -4.93
C ALA A 178 -26.62 -12.10 -6.01
N THR A 179 -27.22 -12.20 -7.19
CA THR A 179 -26.64 -12.91 -8.34
C THR A 179 -25.30 -12.31 -8.77
N ALA A 180 -25.20 -10.97 -8.83
CA ALA A 180 -23.97 -10.27 -9.14
C ALA A 180 -22.87 -10.53 -8.09
N TYR A 181 -23.21 -10.54 -6.79
CA TYR A 181 -22.26 -10.89 -5.73
C TYR A 181 -21.77 -12.33 -5.81
N ILE A 182 -22.65 -13.28 -6.11
CA ILE A 182 -22.26 -14.68 -6.30
C ILE A 182 -21.29 -14.80 -7.49
N SER A 183 -21.62 -14.15 -8.61
CA SER A 183 -20.77 -14.13 -9.79
C SER A 183 -19.40 -13.46 -9.54
N GLU A 184 -19.33 -12.41 -8.73
CA GLU A 184 -18.07 -11.74 -8.39
C GLU A 184 -17.17 -12.64 -7.53
N VAL A 185 -17.73 -13.36 -6.56
CA VAL A 185 -16.99 -14.34 -5.76
C VAL A 185 -16.40 -15.44 -6.67
N GLU A 186 -17.19 -15.92 -7.62
CA GLU A 186 -16.75 -16.95 -8.57
C GLU A 186 -15.62 -16.45 -9.48
N ASP A 187 -15.69 -15.21 -9.97
CA ASP A 187 -14.64 -14.58 -10.77
C ASP A 187 -13.34 -14.42 -9.97
N LEU A 188 -13.43 -13.91 -8.74
CA LEU A 188 -12.27 -13.76 -7.86
C LEU A 188 -11.64 -15.11 -7.49
N TYR A 189 -12.46 -16.13 -7.28
CA TYR A 189 -12.00 -17.49 -7.04
C TYR A 189 -11.22 -18.03 -8.25
N LYS A 190 -11.79 -17.93 -9.47
CA LYS A 190 -11.12 -18.36 -10.71
C LYS A 190 -9.80 -17.65 -10.93
N LYS A 191 -9.75 -16.33 -10.67
CA LYS A 191 -8.50 -15.55 -10.73
C LYS A 191 -7.44 -16.09 -9.77
N ASN A 192 -7.82 -16.47 -8.55
CA ASN A 192 -6.88 -17.07 -7.60
C ASN A 192 -6.42 -18.48 -8.00
N TYR A 193 -7.30 -19.26 -8.63
CA TYR A 193 -6.90 -20.54 -9.20
C TYR A 193 -5.81 -20.36 -10.27
N VAL A 194 -5.99 -19.40 -11.18
CA VAL A 194 -4.99 -19.06 -12.21
C VAL A 194 -3.67 -18.60 -11.58
N VAL A 195 -3.72 -17.79 -10.53
CA VAL A 195 -2.50 -17.37 -9.79
C VAL A 195 -1.73 -18.58 -9.25
N ILE A 196 -2.43 -19.56 -8.67
CA ILE A 196 -1.80 -20.78 -8.15
C ILE A 196 -1.16 -21.61 -9.26
N ASP A 197 -1.84 -21.75 -10.39
CA ASP A 197 -1.33 -22.47 -11.56
C ASP A 197 -0.02 -21.84 -12.08
N HIS A 198 0.05 -20.51 -12.13
CA HIS A 198 1.26 -19.79 -12.56
C HIS A 198 2.39 -19.83 -11.52
N ILE A 199 2.06 -19.99 -10.23
CA ILE A 199 3.05 -20.28 -9.18
C ILE A 199 3.69 -21.66 -9.40
N ASP A 200 2.91 -22.65 -9.87
CA ASP A 200 3.43 -23.97 -10.22
C ASP A 200 4.39 -23.93 -11.40
N ASP A 201 4.07 -23.13 -12.42
CA ASP A 201 4.98 -22.86 -13.54
C ASP A 201 6.32 -22.27 -13.04
N LEU A 202 6.27 -21.30 -12.12
CA LEU A 202 7.47 -20.69 -11.53
C LEU A 202 8.29 -21.69 -10.70
N MET A 203 7.62 -22.56 -9.93
CA MET A 203 8.29 -23.64 -9.21
C MET A 203 8.99 -24.61 -10.16
N HIS A 204 8.35 -24.94 -11.28
CA HIS A 204 8.93 -25.84 -12.28
C HIS A 204 10.19 -25.23 -12.93
N GLU A 205 10.15 -23.94 -13.26
CA GLU A 205 11.32 -23.20 -13.78
C GLU A 205 12.51 -23.23 -12.80
N LEU A 206 12.26 -22.96 -11.51
CA LEU A 206 13.33 -22.94 -10.50
C LEU A 206 13.91 -24.32 -10.18
N VAL A 207 13.16 -25.39 -10.41
CA VAL A 207 13.66 -26.76 -10.28
C VAL A 207 14.47 -27.16 -11.53
N ASN A 208 14.11 -26.64 -12.70
CA ASN A 208 14.73 -26.96 -13.99
C ASN A 208 15.59 -25.80 -14.51
N LEU A 209 16.47 -25.26 -13.67
CA LEU A 209 17.36 -24.14 -14.03
C LEU A 209 18.34 -24.46 -15.18
N ASP A 210 18.51 -25.73 -15.55
CA ASP A 210 19.30 -26.13 -16.72
C ASP A 210 18.53 -26.01 -18.04
N ASP A 211 17.19 -25.92 -18.00
CA ASP A 211 16.27 -25.84 -19.16
C ASP A 211 15.51 -24.49 -19.21
N ILE A 212 16.10 -23.39 -18.68
CA ILE A 212 15.41 -22.10 -18.55
C ILE A 212 14.97 -21.57 -19.91
N SER A 213 13.66 -21.41 -20.05
CA SER A 213 12.99 -20.64 -21.09
C SER A 213 12.46 -19.36 -20.43
N ASP A 214 12.65 -18.18 -21.03
CA ASP A 214 12.19 -16.88 -20.47
C ASP A 214 10.65 -16.74 -20.33
N VAL A 215 9.89 -17.76 -20.70
CA VAL A 215 8.43 -17.74 -20.87
C VAL A 215 7.62 -17.75 -19.54
N PRO A 216 8.00 -18.46 -18.47
CA PRO A 216 7.16 -18.55 -17.26
C PRO A 216 7.15 -17.25 -16.44
N LEU A 217 8.31 -16.65 -16.19
CA LEU A 217 8.40 -15.36 -15.48
C LEU A 217 7.63 -14.24 -16.22
N GLU A 218 7.69 -14.22 -17.56
CA GLU A 218 6.93 -13.27 -18.37
C GLU A 218 5.41 -13.44 -18.20
N LYS A 219 4.91 -14.68 -18.13
CA LYS A 219 3.48 -14.93 -17.87
C LYS A 219 3.05 -14.44 -16.50
N VAL A 220 3.85 -14.68 -15.46
CA VAL A 220 3.58 -14.19 -14.10
C VAL A 220 3.57 -12.66 -14.07
N ASN A 221 4.55 -12.03 -14.73
CA ASN A 221 4.62 -10.56 -14.82
C ASN A 221 3.42 -9.97 -15.58
N ARG A 222 2.99 -10.59 -16.69
CA ARG A 222 1.76 -10.18 -17.39
C ARG A 222 0.53 -10.26 -16.50
N LEU A 223 0.41 -11.31 -15.68
CA LEU A 223 -0.68 -11.43 -14.73
C LEU A 223 -0.63 -10.31 -13.69
N ILE A 224 0.57 -9.95 -13.21
CA ILE A 224 0.76 -8.80 -12.32
C ILE A 224 0.30 -7.50 -12.99
N GLU A 225 0.71 -7.25 -14.23
CA GLU A 225 0.32 -6.05 -14.98
C GLU A 225 -1.19 -5.97 -15.20
N GLN A 226 -1.81 -7.07 -15.67
CA GLN A 226 -3.24 -7.15 -15.88
C GLN A 226 -4.03 -6.94 -14.58
N THR A 227 -3.53 -7.43 -13.44
CA THR A 227 -4.21 -7.30 -12.15
C THR A 227 -3.95 -5.94 -11.47
N GLN A 228 -2.83 -5.26 -11.75
CA GLN A 228 -2.57 -3.90 -11.26
C GLN A 228 -3.53 -2.86 -11.86
N ASP A 229 -4.03 -3.07 -13.08
CA ASP A 229 -5.06 -2.20 -13.68
C ASP A 229 -6.41 -2.22 -12.92
N TYR A 230 -6.66 -3.22 -12.06
CA TYR A 230 -7.86 -3.27 -11.23
C TYR A 230 -7.81 -2.39 -9.98
N LYS A 231 -6.65 -1.85 -9.59
CA LYS A 231 -6.57 -0.80 -8.55
C LYS A 231 -7.26 0.49 -9.00
N LYS A 232 -7.16 0.84 -10.29
CA LYS A 232 -7.80 2.05 -10.87
C LYS A 232 -9.31 1.93 -11.03
N ILE A 233 -9.85 0.71 -11.06
CA ILE A 233 -11.30 0.47 -11.17
C ILE A 233 -11.97 0.58 -9.79
N LYS A 234 -11.27 0.19 -8.71
CA LYS A 234 -11.82 0.23 -7.35
C LYS A 234 -11.86 1.63 -6.73
N GLU A 235 -11.00 2.54 -7.19
CA GLU A 235 -10.99 3.96 -6.77
C GLU A 235 -12.01 4.83 -7.52
N ARG A 236 -12.71 4.29 -8.54
CA ARG A 236 -13.74 5.02 -9.31
C ARG A 236 -15.19 4.70 -8.91
N GLN A 237 -15.40 3.88 -7.89
CA GLN A 237 -16.76 3.51 -7.44
C GLN A 237 -17.05 3.86 -5.97
N TRP A 238 -16.39 4.89 -5.45
CA TRP A 238 -16.83 5.62 -4.26
C TRP A 238 -16.83 7.12 -4.56
#